data_AF-A0A1G5ZYV9-F1
#
_entry.id   AF-A0A1G5ZYV9-F1
#
_cell.length_a   1.000
_cell.length_b   1.000
_cell.length_c   1.000
_cell.angle_alpha   90.00
_cell.angle_beta   90.00
_cell.angle_gamma   90.00
#
_symmetry.space_group_name_H-M   'P 1'
#
loop_
_entity.id
_entity.type
_entity.pdbx_description
1 polymer ?
#
loop_
_entity_poly.entity_id
_entity_poly.type
_entity_poly.pdbx_seq_one_letter_code
_entity_poly.pdbx_strand_id
1 'polypeptide(L)' 'MSRRPRRNHSPAFKAKVALAAIKGEKTLAELAQQYDVHANQITDWRKQLLEGASNVFGAEKSEPTV' A
#
# COMPACT_ATOMS: atom_id res chain seq x y z
N MET A 1 10.50 26.75 0.06
CA MET A 1 9.98 25.47 0.59
C MET A 1 10.30 24.36 -0.40
N SER A 2 11.49 23.74 -0.32
CA SER A 2 11.86 22.64 -1.21
C SER A 2 11.04 21.41 -0.81
N ARG A 3 10.16 20.92 -1.71
CA ARG A 3 9.33 19.74 -1.45
C ARG A 3 10.29 18.56 -1.27
N ARG A 4 10.32 17.97 -0.06
CA ARG A 4 11.11 16.76 0.23
C ARG A 4 10.90 15.75 -0.90
N PRO A 5 11.98 15.17 -1.46
CA PRO A 5 11.87 14.18 -2.53
C PRO A 5 10.87 13.11 -2.13
N ARG A 6 9.85 12.88 -2.97
CA ARG A 6 8.87 11.82 -2.72
C ARG A 6 9.63 10.52 -2.63
N ARG A 7 9.65 9.91 -1.44
CA ARG A 7 10.32 8.63 -1.21
C ARG A 7 9.55 7.59 -2.03
N ASN A 8 10.13 7.15 -3.13
CA ASN A 8 9.49 6.19 -4.02
C ASN A 8 9.59 4.79 -3.38
N HIS A 9 8.50 4.35 -2.76
CA HIS A 9 8.42 2.99 -2.20
C HIS A 9 8.09 1.98 -3.29
N SER A 10 8.72 0.81 -3.24
CA SER A 10 8.44 -0.28 -4.18
C SER A 10 7.00 -0.79 -4.02
N PRO A 11 6.36 -1.29 -5.09
CA PRO A 11 5.00 -1.83 -5.03
C PRO A 11 4.85 -2.94 -3.97
N ALA A 12 5.86 -3.82 -3.86
CA ALA A 12 5.90 -4.87 -2.85
C ALA A 12 5.94 -4.33 -1.41
N PHE A 13 6.66 -3.24 -1.18
CA PHE A 13 6.71 -2.59 0.13
C PHE A 13 5.36 -1.98 0.51
N LYS A 14 4.73 -1.26 -0.43
CA LYS A 14 3.38 -0.69 -0.22
C LYS A 14 2.37 -1.78 0.09
N ALA A 15 2.41 -2.90 -0.65
CA ALA A 15 1.53 -4.04 -0.40
C ALA A 15 1.76 -4.67 0.97
N LYS A 16 3.01 -4.85 1.40
CA LYS A 16 3.34 -5.39 2.73
C LYS A 16 2.83 -4.50 3.87
N VAL A 17 3.01 -3.18 3.74
CA VAL A 17 2.54 -2.20 4.73
C VAL A 17 1.01 -2.12 4.75
N ALA A 18 0.37 -2.13 3.57
CA ALA A 18 -1.09 -2.17 3.44
C ALA A 18 -1.69 -3.44 4.04
N LEU A 19 -1.09 -4.61 3.79
CA LEU A 19 -1.51 -5.88 4.39
C LEU A 19 -1.38 -5.85 5.92
N ALA A 20 -0.26 -5.35 6.45
CA ALA A 20 -0.10 -5.19 7.89
C ALA A 20 -1.15 -4.25 8.49
N ALA A 21 -1.51 -3.17 7.78
CA ALA A 21 -2.55 -2.23 8.17
C ALA A 21 -3.98 -2.83 8.10
N ILE A 22 -4.24 -3.77 7.19
CA ILE A 22 -5.51 -4.49 7.09
C ILE A 22 -5.62 -5.57 8.17
N LYS A 23 -4.52 -6.27 8.45
CA LYS A 23 -4.48 -7.35 9.43
C LYS A 23 -4.76 -6.86 10.86
N GLY A 24 -4.57 -5.56 11.12
CA GLY A 24 -4.93 -4.92 12.39
C GLY A 24 -4.03 -5.29 13.57
N GLU A 25 -2.94 -6.04 13.34
CA GLU A 25 -2.00 -6.47 14.38
C GLU A 25 -1.16 -5.30 14.93
N LYS A 26 -1.06 -4.19 14.19
CA LYS A 26 -0.34 -2.98 14.57
C LYS A 26 -1.11 -1.74 14.17
N THR A 27 -1.07 -0.72 15.00
CA THR A 27 -1.73 0.54 14.71
C THR A 27 -1.04 1.25 13.54
N LEU A 28 -1.77 2.11 12.82
CA LEU A 28 -1.21 2.91 11.72
C LEU A 28 -0.02 3.76 12.20
N ALA A 29 -0.02 4.19 13.46
CA ALA A 29 1.05 4.97 14.07
C ALA A 29 2.31 4.13 14.31
N GLU A 30 2.17 2.90 14.79
CA GLU A 30 3.30 1.98 14.96
C GLU A 30 3.88 1.54 13.62
N LEU A 31 3.04 1.26 12.63
CA LEU A 31 3.49 0.97 11.26
C LEU A 31 4.22 2.18 10.66
N ALA A 32 3.72 3.39 10.92
CA ALA A 32 4.36 4.62 10.48
C ALA A 32 5.77 4.77 11.06
N GLN A 33 5.96 4.48 12.34
CA GLN A 33 7.29 4.51 12.97
C GLN A 33 8.18 3.35 12.52
N GLN A 34 7.65 2.13 12.43
CA GLN A 34 8.43 0.94 12.10
C GLN A 34 8.95 0.98 10.66
N TYR A 35 8.16 1.51 9.73
CA TYR A 35 8.50 1.57 8.31
C TYR A 35 9.01 2.95 7.85
N ASP A 36 9.08 3.93 8.76
CA ASP A 36 9.40 5.34 8.49
C ASP A 36 8.53 5.94 7.35
N VAL A 37 7.23 5.62 7.43
CA VAL A 37 6.18 6.01 6.47
C VAL A 37 5.16 6.87 7.19
N HIS A 38 4.62 7.89 6.53
CA HIS A 38 3.56 8.71 7.13
C HIS A 38 2.22 7.94 7.19
N ALA A 39 1.46 8.06 8.28
CA ALA A 39 0.18 7.36 8.46
C ALA A 39 -0.80 7.55 7.28
N ASN A 40 -0.88 8.77 6.72
CA ASN A 40 -1.68 9.04 5.52
C ASN A 40 -1.30 8.15 4.32
N GLN A 41 0.00 7.90 4.09
CA GLN A 41 0.44 7.01 3.01
C GLN A 41 0.03 5.56 3.25
N ILE A 42 0.03 5.12 4.51
CA ILE A 42 -0.43 3.78 4.89
C ILE A 42 -1.93 3.64 4.63
N THR A 43 -2.71 4.67 4.95
CA THR A 43 -4.14 4.72 4.65
C THR A 43 -4.39 4.68 3.15
N ASP A 44 -3.65 5.45 2.35
CA ASP A 44 -3.74 5.44 0.89
C ASP A 44 -3.39 4.06 0.31
N TRP A 45 -2.30 3.42 0.77
CA TRP A 45 -1.91 2.09 0.29
C TRP A 45 -2.90 1.01 0.72
N ARG A 46 -3.47 1.12 1.93
CA ARG A 46 -4.55 0.25 2.38
C ARG A 46 -5.77 0.38 1.47
N LYS A 47 -6.17 1.60 1.12
CA LYS A 47 -7.27 1.85 0.18
C LYS A 47 -6.97 1.26 -1.20
N GLN A 48 -5.79 1.54 -1.74
CA GLN A 48 -5.34 1.00 -3.03
C GLN A 48 -5.31 -0.52 -3.05
N LEU A 49 -4.91 -1.16 -1.94
CA LEU A 49 -4.90 -2.61 -1.84
C LEU A 49 -6.32 -3.18 -1.73
N LEU A 50 -7.24 -2.52 -1.04
CA LEU A 50 -8.65 -2.96 -0.96
C LEU A 50 -9.38 -2.80 -2.30
N GLU A 51 -9.22 -1.66 -2.97
CA GLU A 51 -9.79 -1.42 -4.31
C GLU A 51 -9.12 -2.33 -5.36
N GLY A 52 -7.79 -2.47 -5.29
CA GLY A 52 -7.02 -3.35 -6.17
C GLY A 52 -7.24 -4.83 -5.90
N ALA A 53 -7.56 -5.25 -4.67
CA ALA A 53 -7.85 -6.66 -4.36
C ALA A 53 -9.08 -7.16 -5.13
N SER A 54 -10.13 -6.36 -5.20
CA SER A 54 -11.31 -6.67 -6.03
C SER A 54 -10.94 -6.82 -7.51
N ASN A 55 -9.97 -6.04 -8.01
CA ASN A 55 -9.45 -6.19 -9.36
C ASN A 55 -8.54 -7.43 -9.51
N VAL A 56 -7.75 -7.81 -8.51
CA VAL A 56 -6.90 -9.01 -8.54
C VAL A 56 -7.72 -10.30 -8.49
N PHE A 57 -8.83 -10.31 -7.76
CA PHE A 57 -9.72 -11.47 -7.67
C PHE A 57 -10.88 -11.46 -8.69
N GLY A 58 -11.25 -10.28 -9.20
CA GLY A 58 -12.33 -10.08 -10.17
C GLY A 58 -11.87 -9.93 -11.63
N ALA A 59 -10.59 -9.67 -11.88
CA ALA A 59 -10.04 -9.80 -13.22
C ALA A 59 -9.91 -11.29 -13.53
N GLU A 60 -10.89 -11.83 -14.27
CA GLU A 60 -10.57 -12.82 -15.29
C GLU A 60 -9.28 -12.37 -15.97
N LYS A 61 -8.29 -13.27 -16.00
CA LYS A 61 -7.01 -13.12 -16.69
C LYS A 61 -7.25 -12.49 -18.07
N SER A 62 -7.12 -11.18 -18.20
CA SER A 62 -6.76 -10.58 -19.47
C SER A 62 -5.25 -10.71 -19.57
N GLU A 63 -4.85 -11.92 -19.98
CA GLU A 63 -3.58 -12.14 -20.66
C GLU A 63 -3.33 -10.97 -21.63
N PRO A 64 -2.12 -10.39 -21.66
CA PRO A 64 -1.75 -9.54 -22.77
C PRO A 64 -1.55 -10.48 -23.96
N THR A 65 -2.61 -10.67 -24.74
CA THR A 65 -2.49 -11.32 -26.04
C THR A 65 -1.67 -10.40 -26.95
N VAL A 66 -0.46 -10.86 -27.26
CA VAL A 66 0.36 -10.68 -28.48
C VAL A 66 0.25 -9.35 -29.22
#